data_AF-A0A1I6PQ06-F1
#
_entry.id   AF-A0A1I6PQ06-F1
#
_cell.length_a   1.000
_cell.length_b   1.000
_cell.length_c   1.000
_cell.angle_alpha   90.00
_cell.angle_beta   90.00
_cell.angle_gamma   90.00
#
_symmetry.space_group_name_H-M   'P 1'
#
loop_
_entity.id
_entity.type
_entity.pdbx_description
1 polymer ?
#
loop_
_entity_poly.entity_id
_entity_poly.type
_entity_poly.pdbx_seq_one_letter_code
_entity_poly.pdbx_strand_id
1 'polypeptide(L)'
;MARRKSKKKQKEEALKALTGLITFGSFFVALQLTGSFETAVFIAALALGAFIAVLIARGMAQREKLRKSGIADIDKMDGFKFESYLGELFRNLGYEAKVTQGSGDFGADLILKKADQRIVVQAKRYSKNVGIKAVQEAQASIAHYKAN
;
A
#
# COMPACT_ATOMS: atom_id res chain seq x y z
N MET A 1 -10.41 8.11 -14.86
CA MET A 1 -10.07 6.95 -13.98
C MET A 1 -9.43 5.76 -14.70
N ALA A 2 -9.69 5.51 -16.00
CA ALA A 2 -9.00 4.48 -16.79
C ALA A 2 -7.45 4.58 -16.72
N ARG A 3 -6.92 5.80 -16.71
CA ARG A 3 -5.48 6.11 -16.58
C ARG A 3 -4.83 5.65 -15.26
N ARG A 4 -5.56 5.47 -14.15
CA ARG A 4 -5.00 5.10 -12.82
C ARG A 4 -5.00 3.59 -12.56
N LYS A 5 -6.07 2.86 -12.93
CA LYS A 5 -6.04 1.39 -13.02
C LYS A 5 -4.96 0.94 -14.00
N SER A 6 -4.82 1.68 -15.12
CA SER A 6 -3.68 1.55 -16.04
C SER A 6 -2.35 1.72 -15.31
N LYS A 7 -2.10 2.81 -14.55
CA LYS A 7 -0.82 3.00 -13.85
C LYS A 7 -0.47 1.96 -12.79
N LYS A 8 -1.42 1.50 -11.96
CA LYS A 8 -1.14 0.45 -10.95
C LYS A 8 -0.87 -0.90 -11.62
N LYS A 9 -1.70 -1.27 -12.61
CA LYS A 9 -1.49 -2.46 -13.43
C LYS A 9 -0.17 -2.37 -14.20
N GLN A 10 0.16 -1.23 -14.77
CA GLN A 10 1.42 -0.97 -15.47
C GLN A 10 2.63 -1.02 -14.54
N LYS A 11 2.50 -0.59 -13.28
CA LYS A 11 3.57 -0.75 -12.27
C LYS A 11 3.75 -2.22 -11.86
N GLU A 12 2.66 -2.98 -11.77
CA GLU A 12 2.69 -4.41 -11.46
C GLU A 12 3.28 -5.22 -12.63
N GLU A 13 2.87 -4.94 -13.86
CA GLU A 13 3.45 -5.50 -15.09
C GLU A 13 4.93 -5.09 -15.24
N ALA A 14 5.29 -3.83 -14.96
CA ALA A 14 6.68 -3.39 -14.96
C ALA A 14 7.51 -4.08 -13.88
N LEU A 15 6.93 -4.34 -12.70
CA LEU A 15 7.61 -5.08 -11.65
C LEU A 15 7.81 -6.54 -12.05
N LYS A 16 6.80 -7.19 -12.65
CA LYS A 16 6.91 -8.57 -13.18
C LYS A 16 7.96 -8.66 -14.28
N ALA A 17 7.98 -7.70 -15.21
CA ALA A 17 8.97 -7.62 -16.27
C ALA A 17 10.39 -7.40 -15.71
N LEU A 18 10.54 -6.49 -14.73
CA LEU A 18 11.82 -6.25 -14.06
C LEU A 18 12.30 -7.47 -13.29
N THR A 19 11.43 -8.15 -12.54
CA THR A 19 11.78 -9.40 -11.87
C THR A 19 12.19 -10.45 -12.88
N GLY A 20 11.45 -10.62 -13.99
CA GLY A 20 11.80 -11.55 -15.05
C GLY A 20 13.17 -11.26 -15.67
N LEU A 21 13.47 -10.00 -15.96
CA LEU A 21 14.79 -9.58 -16.49
C LEU A 21 15.92 -9.88 -15.49
N ILE A 22 15.72 -9.64 -14.20
CA ILE A 22 16.71 -9.95 -13.17
C ILE A 22 16.92 -11.46 -13.08
N THR A 23 15.85 -12.27 -13.07
CA THR A 23 15.97 -13.73 -12.95
C THR A 23 16.63 -14.36 -14.18
N PHE A 24 16.22 -13.96 -15.40
CA PHE A 24 16.82 -14.47 -16.64
C PHE A 24 18.25 -13.96 -16.84
N GLY A 25 18.52 -12.69 -16.55
CA GLY A 25 19.84 -12.09 -16.68
C GLY A 25 20.86 -12.70 -15.71
N SER A 26 20.46 -12.87 -14.44
CA SER A 26 21.33 -13.53 -13.44
C SER A 26 21.58 -15.00 -13.76
N PHE A 27 20.57 -15.73 -14.24
CA PHE A 27 20.72 -17.12 -14.68
C PHE A 27 21.69 -17.25 -15.87
N PHE A 28 21.56 -16.40 -16.89
CA PHE A 28 22.43 -16.45 -18.08
C PHE A 28 23.88 -16.07 -17.76
N VAL A 29 24.10 -15.04 -16.93
CA VAL A 29 25.43 -14.65 -16.46
C VAL A 29 26.06 -15.75 -15.61
N ALA A 30 25.29 -16.40 -14.74
CA ALA A 30 25.80 -17.50 -13.93
C ALA A 30 26.17 -18.73 -14.77
N LEU A 31 25.39 -19.07 -15.80
CA LEU A 31 25.74 -20.14 -16.75
C LEU A 31 27.04 -19.83 -17.51
N GLN A 32 27.24 -18.58 -17.95
CA GLN A 32 28.46 -18.15 -18.65
C GLN A 32 29.71 -18.15 -17.75
N LEU A 33 29.55 -17.91 -16.44
CA LEU A 33 30.67 -17.85 -15.49
C LEU A 33 31.02 -19.18 -14.81
N THR A 34 30.03 -20.01 -14.50
CA THR A 34 30.25 -21.26 -13.75
C THR A 34 30.25 -22.51 -14.61
N GLY A 35 29.64 -22.49 -15.80
CA GLY A 35 29.51 -23.68 -16.67
C GLY A 35 28.65 -24.82 -16.08
N SER A 36 28.19 -24.69 -14.83
CA SER A 36 27.34 -25.66 -14.13
C SER A 36 25.94 -25.09 -13.91
N PHE A 37 24.94 -25.84 -14.37
CA PHE A 37 23.53 -25.47 -14.26
C PHE A 37 23.08 -25.38 -12.79
N GLU A 38 23.56 -26.27 -11.93
CA GLU A 38 23.14 -26.33 -10.53
C GLU A 38 23.59 -25.11 -9.72
N THR A 39 24.85 -24.69 -9.90
CA THR A 39 25.38 -23.50 -9.22
C THR A 39 24.70 -22.22 -9.69
N ALA A 40 24.34 -22.15 -10.97
CA ALA A 40 23.62 -21.00 -11.53
C ALA A 40 22.21 -20.87 -10.95
N VAL A 41 21.46 -21.97 -10.83
CA VAL A 41 20.13 -21.98 -10.20
C VAL A 41 20.22 -21.56 -8.73
N PHE A 42 21.23 -22.04 -8.00
CA PHE A 42 21.41 -21.73 -6.59
C PHE A 42 21.68 -20.23 -6.35
N ILE A 43 22.58 -19.62 -7.13
CA ILE A 43 22.88 -18.18 -7.02
C ILE A 43 21.66 -17.32 -7.38
N ALA A 44 20.92 -17.68 -8.45
CA ALA A 44 19.73 -16.96 -8.86
C ALA A 44 18.62 -17.00 -7.78
N ALA A 45 18.43 -18.15 -7.13
CA ALA A 45 17.47 -18.31 -6.04
C ALA A 45 17.83 -17.44 -4.82
N LEU A 46 19.10 -17.40 -4.43
CA LEU A 46 19.59 -16.54 -3.34
C LEU A 46 19.40 -15.05 -3.66
N ALA A 47 19.72 -14.62 -4.88
CA ALA A 47 19.55 -13.24 -5.31
C ALA A 47 18.07 -12.81 -5.30
N LEU A 48 17.17 -13.67 -5.79
CA LEU A 48 15.73 -13.42 -5.76
C LEU A 48 15.19 -13.35 -4.33
N GLY A 49 15.61 -14.26 -3.45
CA GLY A 49 15.24 -14.27 -2.03
C GLY A 49 15.67 -12.99 -1.32
N ALA A 50 16.93 -12.56 -1.51
CA ALA A 50 17.45 -11.32 -0.97
C ALA A 50 16.69 -10.09 -1.49
N PHE A 51 16.35 -10.06 -2.79
CA PHE A 51 15.58 -8.98 -3.39
C PHE A 51 14.18 -8.86 -2.77
N ILE A 52 13.46 -9.97 -2.62
CA ILE A 52 12.14 -9.99 -1.97
C ILE A 52 12.24 -9.54 -0.51
N ALA A 53 13.24 -10.03 0.23
CA ALA A 53 13.47 -9.63 1.62
C ALA A 53 13.67 -8.12 1.76
N VAL A 54 14.45 -7.49 0.86
CA VAL A 54 14.64 -6.04 0.84
C VAL A 54 13.33 -5.28 0.58
N LEU A 55 12.48 -5.77 -0.32
CA LEU A 55 11.17 -5.15 -0.59
C LEU A 55 10.25 -5.21 0.63
N ILE A 56 10.21 -6.36 1.31
CA ILE A 56 9.43 -6.55 2.54
C ILE A 56 9.97 -5.62 3.64
N ALA A 57 11.28 -5.61 3.87
CA ALA A 57 11.92 -4.76 4.88
C ALA A 57 11.66 -3.27 4.64
N ARG A 58 11.76 -2.80 3.38
CA ARG A 58 11.42 -1.42 3.02
C ARG A 58 9.94 -1.11 3.27
N GLY A 59 9.05 -2.04 2.95
CA GLY A 59 7.61 -1.90 3.24
C GLY A 59 7.33 -1.80 4.75
N MET A 60 7.96 -2.64 5.56
CA MET A 60 7.84 -2.62 7.02
C MET A 60 8.38 -1.33 7.62
N ALA A 61 9.58 -0.89 7.20
CA ALA A 61 10.19 0.35 7.69
C ALA A 61 9.34 1.59 7.35
N GLN A 62 8.72 1.62 6.17
CA GLN A 62 7.80 2.71 5.80
C GLN A 62 6.57 2.73 6.70
N ARG A 63 5.98 1.56 7.01
CA ARG A 63 4.86 1.46 7.94
C ARG A 63 5.25 1.92 9.33
N GLU A 64 6.40 1.49 9.83
CA GLU A 64 6.90 1.91 11.15
C GLU A 64 7.11 3.41 11.24
N LYS A 65 7.67 4.05 10.20
CA LYS A 65 7.82 5.50 10.15
C LYS A 65 6.48 6.23 10.23
N LEU A 66 5.46 5.74 9.52
CA LEU A 66 4.10 6.29 9.66
C LEU A 66 3.60 6.13 11.09
N ARG A 67 3.74 4.94 11.70
CA ARG A 67 3.31 4.68 13.08
C ARG A 67 3.92 5.61 14.12
N LYS A 68 5.19 5.99 13.95
CA LYS A 68 5.94 6.87 14.88
C LYS A 68 5.78 8.37 14.58
N SER A 69 5.01 8.76 13.56
CA SER A 69 4.86 10.16 13.16
C SER A 69 4.09 10.97 14.21
N GLY A 70 4.61 12.14 14.61
CA GLY A 70 3.93 13.07 15.51
C GLY A 70 3.04 14.08 14.77
N ILE A 71 2.33 14.96 15.50
CA ILE A 71 1.38 15.93 14.90
C ILE A 71 2.03 16.83 13.84
N ALA A 72 3.26 17.29 14.09
CA ALA A 72 4.00 18.12 13.15
C ALA A 72 4.43 17.39 11.87
N ASP A 73 4.61 16.07 11.93
CA ASP A 73 4.90 15.25 10.75
C ASP A 73 3.62 14.98 9.96
N ILE A 74 2.50 14.77 10.66
CA ILE A 74 1.16 14.58 10.09
C ILE A 74 0.73 15.81 9.29
N ASP A 75 0.97 17.02 9.81
CA ASP A 75 0.60 18.27 9.11
C ASP A 75 1.31 18.43 7.76
N LYS A 76 2.53 17.89 7.66
CA LYS A 76 3.34 17.89 6.43
C LYS A 76 2.98 16.76 5.46
N MET A 77 2.17 15.79 5.87
CA MET A 77 1.74 14.69 4.98
C MET A 77 0.81 15.21 3.89
N ASP A 78 0.92 14.66 2.68
CA ASP A 78 -0.16 14.77 1.70
C ASP A 78 -1.38 13.93 2.14
N GLY A 79 -2.54 14.15 1.51
CA GLY A 79 -3.77 13.44 1.86
C GLY A 79 -3.65 11.92 1.80
N PHE A 80 -2.95 11.39 0.79
CA PHE A 80 -2.76 9.95 0.62
C PHE A 80 -1.87 9.33 1.70
N LYS A 81 -0.78 10.02 2.08
CA LYS A 81 0.06 9.62 3.22
C LYS A 81 -0.71 9.68 4.52
N PHE A 82 -1.55 10.70 4.69
CA PHE A 82 -2.41 10.83 5.86
C PHE A 82 -3.42 9.67 5.98
N GLU A 83 -4.08 9.30 4.88
CA GLU A 83 -4.96 8.12 4.83
C GLU A 83 -4.20 6.82 5.17
N SER A 84 -2.99 6.67 4.62
CA SER A 84 -2.12 5.53 4.90
C SER A 84 -1.70 5.47 6.38
N TYR A 85 -1.37 6.62 6.95
CA TYR A 85 -1.07 6.79 8.37
C TYR A 85 -2.27 6.36 9.23
N LEU A 86 -3.48 6.87 8.95
CA LEU A 86 -4.70 6.48 9.65
C LEU A 86 -4.94 4.97 9.57
N GLY A 87 -4.69 4.36 8.41
CA GLY A 87 -4.80 2.92 8.24
C GLY A 87 -3.85 2.12 9.14
N GLU A 88 -2.61 2.57 9.34
CA GLU A 88 -1.67 1.95 10.29
C GLU A 88 -2.05 2.26 11.75
N LEU A 89 -2.54 3.47 12.04
CA LEU A 89 -3.02 3.87 13.37
C LEU A 89 -4.17 2.98 13.85
N PHE A 90 -5.23 2.84 13.05
CA PHE A 90 -6.37 1.99 13.41
C PHE A 90 -6.00 0.51 13.54
N ARG A 91 -5.05 0.02 12.74
CA ARG A 91 -4.49 -1.34 12.91
C ARG A 91 -3.81 -1.51 14.26
N ASN A 92 -3.07 -0.52 14.74
CA ASN A 92 -2.48 -0.55 16.08
C ASN A 92 -3.52 -0.51 17.19
N LEU A 93 -4.68 0.12 16.94
CA LEU A 93 -5.82 0.15 17.87
C LEU A 93 -6.69 -1.13 17.82
N GLY A 94 -6.25 -2.15 17.07
CA GLY A 94 -6.91 -3.46 16.99
C GLY A 94 -8.06 -3.52 15.99
N TYR A 95 -8.09 -2.65 14.99
CA TYR A 95 -9.05 -2.72 13.88
C TYR A 95 -8.42 -3.41 12.67
N GLU A 96 -9.21 -4.16 11.92
CA GLU A 96 -8.91 -4.45 10.52
C GLU A 96 -9.16 -3.17 9.72
N ALA A 97 -8.11 -2.49 9.26
CA ALA A 97 -8.23 -1.24 8.51
C ALA A 97 -7.82 -1.41 7.04
N LYS A 98 -8.71 -0.98 6.14
CA LYS A 98 -8.47 -0.95 4.70
C LYS A 98 -8.62 0.49 4.19
N VAL A 99 -7.51 1.05 3.70
CA VAL A 99 -7.54 2.32 2.96
C VAL A 99 -8.17 2.09 1.59
N THR A 100 -9.15 2.90 1.23
CA THR A 100 -9.84 2.81 -0.06
C THR A 100 -8.95 3.39 -1.16
N GLN A 101 -9.33 3.16 -2.42
CA GLN A 101 -8.63 3.81 -3.52
C GLN A 101 -9.30 5.17 -3.72
N GLY A 102 -8.53 6.26 -3.78
CA GLY A 102 -9.05 7.64 -3.95
C GLY A 102 -9.71 7.94 -5.31
N SER A 103 -10.49 6.99 -5.83
CA SER A 103 -11.21 6.99 -7.10
C SER A 103 -12.26 5.87 -7.01
N GLY A 104 -13.53 6.24 -6.87
CA GLY A 104 -14.59 5.25 -6.58
C GLY A 104 -14.54 4.79 -5.12
N ASP A 105 -14.14 5.68 -4.23
CA ASP A 105 -14.21 5.53 -2.78
C ASP A 105 -15.63 5.74 -2.25
N PHE A 106 -16.54 6.27 -3.07
CA PHE A 106 -17.93 6.55 -2.70
C PHE A 106 -18.05 7.41 -1.43
N GLY A 107 -17.05 8.24 -1.15
CA GLY A 107 -17.01 9.11 0.03
C GLY A 107 -16.50 8.48 1.32
N ALA A 108 -15.77 7.35 1.25
CA ALA A 108 -15.02 6.80 2.38
C ALA A 108 -13.55 6.57 2.02
N ASP A 109 -12.63 7.20 2.75
CA ASP A 109 -11.19 7.02 2.58
C ASP A 109 -10.66 5.76 3.30
N LEU A 110 -11.33 5.30 4.36
CA LEU A 110 -11.02 4.03 5.03
C LEU A 110 -12.29 3.23 5.37
N ILE A 111 -12.12 1.91 5.37
CA ILE A 111 -13.09 0.95 5.88
C ILE A 111 -12.42 0.22 7.04
N LEU A 112 -13.01 0.31 8.22
CA LEU A 112 -12.55 -0.37 9.42
C LEU A 112 -13.51 -1.50 9.78
N LYS A 113 -12.99 -2.57 10.39
CA LYS A 113 -13.79 -3.63 10.97
C LYS A 113 -13.23 -4.00 12.34
N LYS A 114 -14.11 -4.18 13.31
CA LYS A 114 -13.78 -4.71 14.65
C LYS A 114 -14.99 -5.47 15.17
N ALA A 115 -14.82 -6.75 15.45
CA ALA A 115 -15.92 -7.67 15.71
C ALA A 115 -17.00 -7.57 14.60
N ASP A 116 -18.25 -7.33 14.98
CA ASP A 116 -19.41 -7.23 14.07
C ASP A 116 -19.71 -5.80 13.61
N GLN A 117 -18.81 -4.86 13.91
CA GLN A 117 -18.92 -3.47 13.46
C GLN A 117 -18.06 -3.24 12.22
N ARG A 118 -18.65 -2.62 11.22
CA ARG A 118 -17.99 -2.09 10.04
C ARG A 118 -18.19 -0.59 10.01
N ILE A 119 -17.08 0.14 9.94
CA ILE A 119 -17.07 1.60 10.05
C ILE A 119 -16.48 2.17 8.77
N VAL A 120 -17.10 3.22 8.24
CA VAL A 120 -16.56 4.03 7.13
C VAL A 120 -15.97 5.31 7.69
N VAL A 121 -14.84 5.74 7.15
CA VAL A 121 -14.13 6.94 7.61
C VAL A 121 -13.81 7.81 6.40
N GLN A 122 -14.24 9.08 6.46
CA GLN A 122 -13.74 10.13 5.57
C GLN A 122 -12.66 10.92 6.32
N ALA A 123 -11.46 10.98 5.76
CA ALA A 123 -10.30 11.63 6.32
C ALA A 123 -10.07 12.99 5.63
N LYS A 124 -10.06 14.08 6.42
CA LYS A 124 -9.69 15.41 5.93
C LYS A 124 -8.56 15.97 6.79
N ARG A 125 -7.41 16.24 6.17
CA ARG A 125 -6.26 16.92 6.78
C ARG A 125 -6.19 18.34 6.21
N TYR A 126 -6.97 19.24 6.78
CA TYR A 126 -7.11 20.63 6.36
C TYR A 126 -6.65 21.59 7.45
N SER A 127 -6.12 22.74 7.06
CA SER A 127 -5.83 23.87 7.97
C SER A 127 -7.08 24.71 8.29
N LYS A 128 -8.24 24.36 7.71
CA LYS A 128 -9.53 25.02 7.87
C LYS A 128 -10.58 24.03 8.35
N ASN A 129 -11.74 24.54 8.73
CA ASN A 129 -12.87 23.73 9.18
C ASN A 129 -13.27 22.66 8.15
N VAL A 130 -13.66 21.49 8.65
CA VAL A 130 -14.24 20.42 7.86
C VAL A 130 -15.65 20.82 7.44
N GLY A 131 -15.88 20.98 6.14
CA GLY A 131 -17.18 21.37 5.60
C GLY A 131 -18.20 20.22 5.60
N ILE A 132 -19.49 20.57 5.57
CA ILE A 132 -20.62 19.62 5.60
C ILE A 132 -20.54 18.54 4.50
N LYS A 133 -19.93 18.85 3.36
CA LYS A 133 -19.72 17.89 2.27
C LYS A 133 -18.98 16.63 2.73
N ALA A 134 -17.98 16.74 3.59
CA ALA A 134 -17.23 15.58 4.10
C ALA A 134 -18.13 14.67 4.95
N VAL A 135 -19.06 15.26 5.71
CA VAL A 135 -20.03 14.53 6.52
C VAL A 135 -21.04 13.81 5.61
N GLN A 136 -21.52 14.49 4.57
CA GLN A 136 -22.43 13.91 3.58
C GLN A 136 -21.77 12.76 2.81
N GLU A 137 -20.49 12.91 2.42
CA GLU A 137 -19.68 11.86 1.80
C GLU A 137 -19.60 10.61 2.71
N ALA A 138 -19.24 10.82 3.98
CA ALA A 138 -19.15 9.73 4.95
C ALA A 138 -20.51 9.03 5.14
N GLN A 139 -21.59 9.79 5.30
CA GLN A 139 -22.95 9.24 5.47
C GLN A 139 -23.35 8.41 4.25
N ALA A 140 -23.19 8.94 3.04
CA ALA A 140 -23.60 8.27 1.81
C ALA A 140 -22.83 6.95 1.60
N SER A 141 -21.58 6.91 2.05
CA SER A 141 -20.73 5.72 1.95
C SER A 141 -21.19 4.55 2.82
N ILE A 142 -21.95 4.80 3.90
CA ILE A 142 -22.40 3.77 4.85
C ILE A 142 -23.16 2.66 4.13
N ALA A 143 -24.18 3.04 3.35
CA ALA A 143 -25.02 2.10 2.62
C ALA A 143 -24.22 1.34 1.55
N HIS A 144 -23.31 2.03 0.86
CA HIS A 144 -22.47 1.43 -0.17
C HIS A 144 -21.57 0.31 0.39
N TYR A 145 -20.94 0.57 1.55
CA TYR A 145 -20.02 -0.39 2.17
C TYR A 145 -20.67 -1.32 3.19
N LYS A 146 -21.98 -1.19 3.42
CA LYS A 146 -22.75 -1.94 4.44
C LYS A 146 -22.15 -1.76 5.83
N ALA A 147 -21.79 -0.52 6.17
CA ALA A 147 -21.33 -0.13 7.50
C ALA A 147 -22.52 0.08 8.46
N ASN A 148 -22.26 0.02 9.75
CA ASN A 148 -23.25 0.04 10.83
C ASN A 148 -22.75 0.82 12.06
#